data_AF-A0A354TSV7-F1
#
_entry.id   AF-A0A354TSV7-F1
#
_cell.length_a   1.000
_cell.length_b   1.000
_cell.length_c   1.000
_cell.angle_alpha   90.00
_cell.angle_beta   90.00
_cell.angle_gamma   90.00
#
_symmetry.space_group_name_H-M   'P 1'
#
loop_
_entity.id
_entity.type
_entity.pdbx_description
1 polymer ?
#
loop_
_entity_poly.entity_id
_entity_poly.type
_entity_poly.pdbx_seq_one_letter_code
_entity_poly.pdbx_strand_id
1 'polypeptide(L)' 'PGGSIVLSGILTEQAGPLSESYGRWFAMSRPEIREGWVLLHGTRKA' A
#
# COMPACT_ATOMS: atom_id res chain seq x y z
N PRO A 1 -10.91 14.30 -0.13
CA PRO A 1 -10.50 13.59 1.11
C PRO A 1 -11.16 12.22 1.16
N GLY A 2 -10.46 11.17 1.61
CA GLY A 2 -11.09 9.86 1.86
C GLY A 2 -11.19 8.89 0.68
N GLY A 3 -10.57 9.19 -0.48
CA GLY A 3 -10.53 8.25 -1.60
C GLY A 3 -9.57 7.09 -1.33
N SER A 4 -9.96 5.86 -1.67
CA SER A 4 -9.13 4.66 -1.46
C SER A 4 -8.24 4.35 -2.65
N ILE A 5 -7.06 3.78 -2.38
CA ILE A 5 -6.16 3.19 -3.38
C ILE A 5 -5.81 1.76 -2.97
N VAL A 6 -5.65 0.90 -3.97
CA VAL A 6 -5.14 -0.45 -3.81
C VAL A 6 -3.99 -0.65 -4.80
N LEU A 7 -2.87 -1.17 -4.32
CA LEU A 7 -1.73 -1.61 -5.12
C LEU A 7 -1.60 -3.12 -4.95
N SER A 8 -1.78 -3.87 -6.03
CA SER A 8 -1.72 -5.34 -6.02
C SER A 8 -0.65 -5.83 -7.00
N GLY A 9 -0.23 -7.10 -6.84
CA GLY A 9 0.74 -7.73 -7.74
C GLY A 9 2.17 -7.24 -7.52
N ILE A 10 2.48 -6.82 -6.28
CA ILE A 10 3.82 -6.40 -5.89
C ILE A 10 4.50 -7.49 -5.05
N LEU A 11 5.82 -7.55 -5.11
CA LEU A 11 6.62 -8.49 -4.32
C LEU A 11 6.78 -8.00 -2.89
N THR A 12 7.05 -8.93 -1.97
CA THR A 12 7.23 -8.63 -0.54
C THR A 12 8.34 -7.61 -0.28
N GLU A 13 9.45 -7.69 -1.02
CA GLU A 13 10.57 -6.72 -0.93
C GLU A 13 10.19 -5.31 -1.40
N GLN A 14 9.18 -5.18 -2.27
CA GLN A 14 8.70 -3.89 -2.79
C GLN A 14 7.70 -3.22 -1.85
N ALA A 15 7.10 -3.96 -0.91
CA ALA A 15 6.01 -3.48 -0.07
C ALA A 15 6.42 -2.30 0.83
N GLY A 16 7.60 -2.39 1.46
CA GLY A 16 8.13 -1.33 2.33
C GLY A 16 8.35 -0.01 1.58
N PRO A 17 9.22 0.00 0.54
CA PRO A 17 9.50 1.20 -0.25
C PRO A 17 8.24 1.81 -0.89
N LEU A 18 7.30 0.98 -1.38
CA LEU A 18 6.04 1.48 -1.94
C LEU A 18 5.14 2.10 -0.87
N SER A 19 5.00 1.47 0.29
CA SER A 19 4.20 2.00 1.39
C SER A 19 4.73 3.34 1.90
N GLU A 20 6.07 3.50 1.98
CA GLU A 20 6.70 4.77 2.34
C GLU A 20 6.46 5.86 1.26
N SER A 21 6.64 5.50 -0.01
CA SER A 21 6.45 6.42 -1.14
C SER A 21 5.00 6.92 -1.24
N TYR A 22 4.02 6.01 -1.17
CA TYR A 22 2.59 6.36 -1.20
C TYR A 22 2.12 6.98 0.13
N GLY A 23 2.80 6.67 1.23
CA GLY A 23 2.58 7.22 2.56
C GLY A 23 2.65 8.74 2.62
N ARG A 24 3.27 9.40 1.62
CA ARG A 24 3.23 10.87 1.48
C ARG A 24 1.82 11.41 1.26
N TRP A 25 1.00 10.70 0.49
CA TRP A 25 -0.35 11.15 0.08
C TRP A 25 -1.48 10.33 0.72
N PHE A 26 -1.19 9.10 1.13
CA PHE A 26 -2.17 8.14 1.65
C PHE A 26 -1.82 7.68 3.06
N ALA A 27 -2.83 7.45 3.89
CA ALA A 27 -2.68 6.67 5.11
C ALA A 27 -2.69 5.18 4.71
N MET A 28 -1.53 4.53 4.74
CA MET A 28 -1.36 3.15 4.31
C MET A 28 -1.73 2.17 5.42
N SER A 29 -2.46 1.12 5.06
CA SER A 29 -2.74 -0.03 5.93
C SER A 29 -1.55 -0.99 5.96
N ARG A 30 -1.58 -1.96 6.88
CA ARG A 30 -0.60 -3.05 6.86
C ARG A 30 -0.67 -3.82 5.53
N PRO A 31 0.47 -4.22 4.95
CA PRO A 31 0.48 -5.03 3.75
C PRO A 31 -0.18 -6.39 4.00
N GLU A 32 -1.04 -6.83 3.09
CA GLU A 32 -1.56 -8.19 3.06
C GLU A 32 -0.69 -9.05 2.16
N ILE A 33 -0.23 -10.19 2.65
CA ILE A 33 0.70 -11.08 1.92
C ILE A 33 0.01 -12.42 1.68
N ARG A 34 0.03 -12.89 0.42
CA ARG A 34 -0.49 -14.18 0.00
C ARG A 34 0.47 -14.81 -1.00
N GLU A 35 1.02 -15.97 -0.65
CA GLU A 35 1.90 -16.74 -1.55
C GLU A 35 3.07 -15.91 -2.13
N GLY A 36 3.66 -15.03 -1.31
CA GLY A 36 4.77 -14.14 -1.72
C GLY A 36 4.34 -12.84 -2.42
N TRP A 37 3.07 -12.73 -2.82
CA TRP A 37 2.46 -11.53 -3.37
C TRP A 37 1.90 -10.63 -2.30
N VAL A 38 2.02 -9.33 -2.51
CA VAL A 38 1.55 -8.31 -1.57
C VAL A 38 0.45 -7.45 -2.18
N LEU A 39 -0.51 -7.09 -1.32
CA LEU A 39 -1.50 -6.08 -1.54
C LEU A 39 -1.31 -4.96 -0.52
N LEU A 40 -1.22 -3.72 -1.01
CA LEU A 40 -1.25 -2.51 -0.19
C LEU A 40 -2.57 -1.79 -0.41
N HIS A 41 -3.17 -1.34 0.68
CA HIS A 41 -4.34 -0.48 0.67
C HIS A 41 -4.00 0.83 1.38
N GLY A 42 -4.53 1.95 0.88
CA GLY A 42 -4.40 3.24 1.55
C GLY A 42 -5.61 4.14 1.32
N THR A 43 -5.78 5.13 2.19
CA THR A 43 -6.85 6.15 2.07
C THR A 43 -6.22 7.54 1.94
N ARG A 44 -6.67 8.35 0.98
CA ARG A 44 -6.13 9.67 0.69
C ARG A 44 -6.32 10.58 1.90
N LYS A 45 -5.21 11.14 2.38
CA LYS A 45 -5.22 12.10 3.49
C LYS A 45 -6.05 13.33 3.12
N ALA A 46 -6.57 14.02 4.13
CA ALA A 46 -7.32 15.27 3.94
C ALA A 46 -6.42 16.36 3.35
#